data_AF-A0A317ZCR0-F1
#
_entry.id   AF-A0A317ZCR0-F1
#
_cell.length_a   1.000
_cell.length_b   1.000
_cell.length_c   1.000
_cell.angle_alpha   90.00
_cell.angle_beta   90.00
_cell.angle_gamma   90.00
#
_symmetry.space_group_name_H-M   'P 1'
#
loop_
_entity.id
_entity.type
_entity.pdbx_description
1 polymer ?
#
loop_
_entity_poly.entity_id
_entity_poly.type
_entity_poly.pdbx_seq_one_letter_code
_entity_poly.pdbx_strand_id
1 'polypeptide(L)' 'MTFALISALVVLAVLVLFVVIPYEVKHQNMDTTLQPHDRLLVNKIAPRYNGIHHQDIVVYYAEGQYRVGRVIGEPGQSVE' A
#
# COMPACT_ATOMS: atom_id res chain seq x y z
N MET A 1 14.10 -28.95 14.05
CA MET A 1 13.90 -27.55 14.53
C MET A 1 14.47 -26.53 13.55
N THR A 2 15.69 -26.69 13.03
CA THR A 2 16.31 -25.76 12.07
C THR A 2 15.56 -25.62 10.74
N PHE A 3 15.07 -26.71 10.15
CA PHE A 3 14.30 -26.67 8.91
C PHE A 3 13.03 -25.80 9.00
N ALA A 4 12.28 -25.90 10.11
CA ALA A 4 11.08 -25.11 10.34
C ALA A 4 11.39 -23.61 10.50
N LEU A 5 12.51 -23.28 11.16
CA LEU A 5 12.95 -21.90 11.33
C LEU A 5 13.35 -21.27 9.99
N ILE A 6 14.11 -22.02 9.17
CA ILE A 6 14.53 -21.57 7.85
C ILE A 6 13.31 -21.38 6.94
N SER A 7 12.37 -22.33 6.93
CA SER A 7 11.15 -22.18 6.12
C SER A 7 10.32 -20.98 6.55
N ALA A 8 10.17 -20.73 7.86
CA ALA A 8 9.45 -19.57 8.35
C ALA A 8 10.12 -18.24 7.92
N LEU A 9 11.46 -18.18 7.98
CA LEU A 9 12.22 -17.00 7.55
C LEU A 9 12.06 -16.74 6.05
N VAL A 10 12.09 -17.80 5.23
CA VAL A 10 11.89 -17.70 3.78
C VAL A 10 10.48 -17.20 3.45
N VAL A 11 9.46 -17.76 4.10
CA VAL A 11 8.07 -17.30 3.91
C VAL A 11 7.92 -15.84 4.31
N LEU A 12 8.50 -15.44 5.45
CA LEU A 12 8.49 -14.06 5.91
C LEU A 12 9.18 -13.11 4.91
N ALA A 13 10.35 -13.51 4.39
CA ALA A 13 11.08 -12.74 3.39
C ALA A 13 10.24 -12.56 2.12
N VAL A 14 9.57 -13.60 1.64
CA VAL A 14 8.68 -13.51 0.48
C VAL A 14 7.51 -12.56 0.74
N LEU A 15 6.89 -12.63 1.92
CA LEU A 15 5.80 -11.72 2.30
C LEU A 15 6.24 -10.26 2.29
N VAL A 16 7.38 -9.93 2.89
CA VAL A 16 7.87 -8.53 2.96
C VAL A 16 8.39 -8.02 1.61
N LEU A 17 8.99 -8.88 0.79
CA LEU A 17 9.56 -8.44 -0.49
C LEU A 17 8.48 -8.28 -1.60
N PHE A 18 7.49 -9.16 -1.60
CA PHE A 18 6.54 -9.26 -2.71
C PHE A 18 5.11 -8.86 -2.36
N VAL A 19 4.70 -9.00 -1.10
CA VAL A 19 3.28 -8.86 -0.72
C VAL A 19 3.00 -7.51 -0.07
N VAL A 20 3.82 -7.12 0.90
CA VAL A 20 3.54 -5.95 1.74
C VAL A 20 4.76 -5.05 1.88
N ILE A 21 4.58 -3.75 1.67
CA ILE A 21 5.62 -2.74 1.91
C ILE A 21 5.16 -1.84 3.07
N PRO A 22 5.97 -1.69 4.14
CA PRO A 22 5.70 -0.70 5.17
C PRO A 22 5.93 0.71 4.61
N TYR A 23 4.94 1.58 4.76
CA TYR A 23 5.02 2.98 4.35
C TYR A 23 4.63 3.88 5.52
N GLU A 24 5.42 4.92 5.78
CA GLU A 24 5.12 5.92 6.81
C GLU A 24 4.49 7.16 6.17
N VAL A 25 3.35 7.58 6.71
CA VAL A 25 2.63 8.77 6.25
C VAL A 25 3.41 10.03 6.63
N LYS A 26 4.04 10.67 5.63
CA LYS A 26 4.84 11.89 5.83
C LYS A 26 4.05 13.19 5.71
N HIS A 27 2.89 13.17 5.07
CA HIS A 27 2.15 14.38 4.70
C HIS A 27 0.74 14.40 5.30
N GLN A 28 0.34 15.57 5.80
CA GLN A 28 -0.93 15.88 6.48
C GLN A 28 -2.18 15.87 5.57
N ASN A 29 -2.02 15.61 4.27
CA ASN A 29 -3.11 15.73 3.30
C ASN A 29 -4.20 14.64 3.43
N MET A 30 -4.06 13.73 4.40
CA MET A 30 -5.08 12.75 4.78
C MET A 30 -5.45 12.82 6.27
N ASP A 31 -5.20 13.92 6.98
CA ASP A 31 -5.42 14.05 8.44
C ASP A 31 -6.80 13.62 8.95
N THR A 32 -7.82 13.64 8.09
CA THR A 32 -9.17 13.15 8.44
C THR A 32 -9.27 11.63 8.57
N THR A 33 -8.38 10.85 7.92
CA THR A 33 -8.36 9.37 7.93
C THR A 33 -7.03 8.81 8.47
N LEU A 34 -5.91 9.47 8.21
CA LEU A 34 -4.56 9.02 8.51
C LEU A 34 -3.78 10.14 9.19
N GLN A 35 -3.17 9.86 10.33
CA GLN A 35 -2.36 10.85 11.03
C GLN A 35 -0.91 10.83 10.54
N PRO A 36 -0.18 11.95 10.66
CA PRO A 36 1.25 11.98 10.41
C PRO A 36 1.96 10.91 11.26
N HIS A 37 2.92 10.21 10.67
CA HIS A 37 3.66 9.09 11.26
C HIS A 37 2.91 7.76 11.41
N ASP A 38 1.68 7.67 10.89
CA ASP A 38 1.01 6.38 10.78
C ASP A 38 1.79 5.44 9.86
N ARG A 39 1.88 4.18 10.29
CA ARG A 39 2.54 3.10 9.53
C ARG A 39 1.50 2.29 8.80
N LEU A 40 1.54 2.35 7.48
CA LEU A 40 0.68 1.61 6.59
C LEU A 40 1.37 0.35 6.08
N LEU A 41 0.59 -0.72 5.94
CA LEU A 41 0.98 -1.93 5.23
C LEU A 41 0.36 -1.88 3.83
N VAL A 42 1.17 -1.54 2.84
CA VAL A 42 0.71 -1.38 1.46
C VAL A 42 0.73 -2.73 0.76
N ASN A 43 -0.43 -3.16 0.25
CA ASN A 43 -0.55 -4.39 -0.52
C ASN A 43 -0.08 -4.18 -1.97
N LYS A 44 0.99 -4.89 -2.37
CA LYS A 44 1.58 -4.81 -3.70
C LYS A 44 0.91 -5.74 -4.72
N ILE A 45 0.14 -6.72 -4.26
CA ILE A 45 -0.56 -7.71 -5.10
C ILE A 45 -1.88 -7.14 -5.63
N ALA A 46 -2.62 -6.41 -4.78
CA ALA A 46 -3.97 -5.93 -5.11
C ALA A 46 -4.04 -5.19 -6.46
N PRO A 47 -3.15 -4.22 -6.78
CA PRO A 47 -3.22 -3.50 -8.06
C PRO A 47 -3.05 -4.39 -9.29
N ARG A 48 -2.36 -5.54 -9.16
CA ARG A 48 -2.04 -6.45 -10.28
C ARG A 48 -3.10 -7.49 -10.54
N TYR A 49 -3.79 -7.96 -9.49
CA TYR A 49 -4.74 -9.07 -9.59
C TYR A 49 -6.19 -8.64 -9.39
N ASN A 50 -6.42 -7.65 -8.52
CA ASN A 50 -7.75 -7.17 -8.18
C ASN A 50 -8.04 -5.80 -8.80
N GLY A 51 -7.05 -5.12 -9.39
CA GLY A 51 -7.20 -3.76 -9.87
C GLY A 51 -7.23 -2.73 -8.74
N ILE A 52 -7.65 -1.52 -9.06
CA ILE A 52 -7.80 -0.40 -8.12
C ILE A 52 -9.24 0.08 -8.25
N HIS A 53 -9.97 0.13 -7.14
CA HIS A 53 -11.39 0.46 -7.13
C HIS A 53 -11.67 1.78 -6.42
N HIS A 54 -12.88 2.28 -6.63
CA HIS A 54 -13.41 3.44 -5.93
C HIS A 54 -13.29 3.28 -4.40
N GLN A 55 -12.85 4.34 -3.73
CA GLN A 55 -12.54 4.44 -2.30
C GLN A 55 -11.29 3.72 -1.80
N ASP A 56 -10.54 3.00 -2.65
CA ASP A 56 -9.26 2.40 -2.25
C ASP A 56 -8.26 3.49 -1.83
N ILE A 57 -7.50 3.22 -0.75
CA ILE A 57 -6.38 4.06 -0.32
C ILE A 57 -5.12 3.50 -0.99
N VAL A 58 -4.49 4.32 -1.83
CA VAL A 58 -3.34 3.91 -2.64
C VAL A 58 -2.13 4.77 -2.34
N VAL A 59 -0.96 4.14 -2.37
CA VAL A 59 0.33 4.85 -2.34
C VAL A 59 0.84 4.95 -3.77
N TYR A 60 1.14 6.16 -4.21
CA TYR A 60 1.60 6.43 -5.58
C TYR A 60 2.79 7.39 -5.56
N TYR A 61 3.59 7.33 -6.62
CA TYR A 61 4.75 8.20 -6.77
C TYR A 61 4.38 9.41 -7.63
N ALA A 62 4.54 10.61 -7.08
CA ALA A 62 4.27 11.87 -7.76
C ALA A 62 5.26 12.94 -7.29
N GLU A 63 5.71 13.81 -8.20
CA GLU A 63 6.58 14.95 -7.88
C GLU A 63 7.86 14.56 -7.10
N GLY A 64 8.43 13.39 -7.41
CA GLY A 64 9.65 12.92 -6.75
C GLY A 64 9.44 12.30 -5.37
N GLN A 65 8.20 12.16 -4.91
CA GLN A 65 7.88 11.64 -3.58
C GLN A 65 6.73 10.62 -3.61
N TYR A 66 6.73 9.69 -2.67
CA TYR A 66 5.58 8.81 -2.44
C TYR A 66 4.52 9.57 -1.66
N ARG A 67 3.29 9.54 -2.15
CA ARG A 67 2.10 10.16 -1.54
C ARG A 67 1.00 9.12 -1.36
N VAL A 68 0.08 9.42 -0.45
CA VAL A 68 -1.11 8.60 -0.18
C VAL A 68 -2.33 9.37 -0.66
N GLY A 69 -3.23 8.68 -1.35
CA GLY A 69 -4.47 9.25 -1.86
C GLY A 69 -5.60 8.25 -1.77
N ARG A 70 -6.84 8.74 -1.87
CA ARG A 70 -8.04 7.92 -2.02
C ARG A 70 -8.50 7.97 -3.47
N VAL A 71 -8.84 6.82 -4.02
CA VAL A 71 -9.36 6.71 -5.38
C VAL A 71 -10.81 7.21 -5.39
N ILE A 72 -11.08 8.22 -6.21
CA ILE A 72 -12.42 8.85 -6.34
C ILE A 72 -13.10 8.58 -7.68
N GLY A 73 -12.41 7.92 -8.61
CA GLY A 73 -12.97 7.53 -9.90
C GLY A 73 -12.12 6.46 -10.56
N GLU A 74 -12.81 5.54 -11.24
CA GLU A 74 -12.20 4.46 -12.01
C GLU A 74 -12.11 4.83 -13.50
N PRO A 75 -11.26 4.15 -14.30
CA PRO A 75 -11.18 4.39 -15.73
C PRO A 75 -12.56 4.30 -16.41
N GLY A 76 -13.00 5.41 -17.03
CA GLY A 76 -14.31 5.50 -17.69
C GLY A 76 -15.44 6.07 -16.83
N GLN A 77 -15.18 6.39 -15.56
CA GLN A 77 -16.13 7.14 -14.72
C GLN A 77 -15.91 8.65 -14.86
N SER A 78 -17.00 9.41 -14.94
CA SER A 78 -16.98 10.86 -14.79
C SER A 78 -17.07 11.21 -13.31
N VAL A 79 -16.27 12.17 -12.87
CA VAL A 79 -16.29 12.72 -11.52
C VAL A 79 -16.72 14.18 -11.66
N GLU A 80 -17.78 14.58 -10.96
CA GLU A 80 -18.32 15.95 -10.93
C GLU A 80 -18.10 16.61 -9.55
#